data_AF-A0A7Y5S4T7-F1
#
_entry.id   AF-A0A7Y5S4T7-F1
#
_cell.length_a   1.000
_cell.length_b   1.000
_cell.length_c   1.000
_cell.angle_alpha   90.00
_cell.angle_beta   90.00
_cell.angle_gamma   90.00
#
_symmetry.space_group_name_H-M   'P 1'
#
loop_
_entity.id
_entity.type
_entity.pdbx_description
1 polymer ?
#
loop_
_entity_poly.entity_id
_entity_poly.type
_entity_poly.pdbx_seq_one_letter_code
_entity_poly.pdbx_strand_id
1 'polypeptide(L)'
;MADDLVIEPSLVGSKVRVLARPDWGAGTVVSLSRATGVHRVTIDFPVVGRRVVVVPPARLGPPEAGPVRQAGWLDSLAGATADQRLRQLPADVEQVLGTPAQRLAAVLPWYGFDAEEHGLVRWARALVRASDPLSVWSRDELEAAFAAFCRERDAHLRGVAALLRQQEGAQGLAAWIDQLEQPIRERVREALRRPL
;
A
#
# COMPACT_ATOMS: atom_id res chain seq x y z
N MET A 1 10.33 24.38 -4.45
CA MET A 1 10.34 24.42 -5.93
C MET A 1 10.48 22.99 -6.39
N ALA A 2 9.56 22.47 -7.21
CA ALA A 2 9.68 21.10 -7.71
C ALA A 2 10.75 21.08 -8.80
N ASP A 3 11.76 20.23 -8.65
CA ASP A 3 12.76 19.99 -9.69
C ASP A 3 12.10 19.27 -10.87
N ASP A 4 11.73 20.07 -11.88
CA ASP A 4 11.28 19.54 -13.16
C ASP A 4 12.49 18.94 -13.88
N LEU A 5 12.38 17.67 -14.28
CA LEU A 5 13.41 16.99 -15.07
C LEU A 5 13.43 17.54 -16.51
N VAL A 6 14.63 17.79 -17.02
CA VAL A 6 14.85 18.15 -18.41
C VAL A 6 14.66 16.91 -19.30
N ILE A 7 13.87 17.04 -20.37
CA ILE A 7 13.56 15.91 -21.27
C ILE A 7 14.70 15.75 -22.30
N GLU A 8 15.59 14.81 -22.02
CA GLU A 8 16.73 14.47 -22.87
C GLU A 8 16.76 12.97 -23.22
N PRO A 9 17.44 12.55 -24.30
CA PRO A 9 17.54 11.13 -24.68
C PRO A 9 18.09 10.21 -23.58
N SER A 10 18.93 10.74 -22.68
CA SER A 10 19.48 10.05 -21.50
C SER A 10 18.42 9.61 -20.49
N LEU A 11 17.22 10.17 -20.58
CA LEU A 11 16.11 9.82 -19.69
C LEU A 11 15.53 8.43 -20.01
N VAL A 12 15.77 7.87 -21.21
CA VAL A 12 15.37 6.48 -21.52
C VAL A 12 16.09 5.51 -20.60
N GLY A 13 15.35 4.60 -19.97
CA GLY A 13 15.85 3.69 -18.94
C GLY A 13 15.89 4.29 -17.53
N SER A 14 15.75 5.61 -17.38
CA SER A 14 15.70 6.26 -16.07
C SER A 14 14.32 6.11 -15.42
N LYS A 15 14.31 6.06 -14.08
CA LYS A 15 13.08 6.15 -13.29
C LYS A 15 12.63 7.59 -13.17
N VAL A 16 11.34 7.84 -13.41
CA VAL A 16 10.72 9.17 -13.33
C VAL A 16 9.34 9.06 -12.70
N ARG A 17 8.81 10.19 -12.21
CA ARG A 17 7.40 10.28 -11.79
C ARG A 17 6.68 11.40 -12.53
N VAL A 18 5.37 11.25 -12.73
CA VAL A 18 4.52 12.30 -13.31
C VAL A 18 3.97 13.14 -12.16
N LEU A 19 4.35 14.42 -12.08
CA LEU A 19 4.00 15.27 -10.93
C LEU A 19 2.48 15.44 -10.75
N ALA A 20 1.73 15.48 -11.86
CA ALA A 20 0.27 15.60 -11.85
C ALA A 20 -0.47 14.29 -11.52
N ARG A 21 0.25 13.16 -11.42
CA ARG A 21 -0.30 11.82 -11.15
C ARG A 21 0.58 11.07 -10.14
N PRO A 22 0.62 11.51 -8.88
CA PRO A 22 1.41 10.85 -7.83
C PRO A 22 0.93 9.41 -7.54
N ASP A 23 -0.34 9.12 -7.81
CA ASP A 23 -0.95 7.80 -7.68
C ASP A 23 -0.27 6.75 -8.58
N TRP A 24 0.26 7.13 -9.74
CA TRP A 24 0.95 6.21 -10.66
C TRP A 24 2.31 5.75 -10.14
N GLY A 25 2.90 6.48 -9.19
CA GLY A 25 4.23 6.18 -8.64
C GLY A 25 5.37 6.50 -9.60
N ALA A 26 6.52 5.87 -9.37
CA ALA A 26 7.67 5.96 -10.25
C ALA A 26 7.56 4.90 -11.37
N GLY A 27 7.88 5.29 -12.59
CA GLY A 27 7.91 4.39 -13.75
C GLY A 27 9.22 4.53 -14.52
N THR A 28 9.53 3.54 -15.34
CA THR A 28 10.75 3.52 -16.17
C THR A 28 10.44 4.07 -17.55
N VAL A 29 11.21 5.04 -18.02
CA VAL A 29 11.04 5.57 -19.38
C VAL A 29 11.46 4.51 -20.40
N VAL A 30 10.54 4.09 -21.25
CA VAL A 30 10.76 3.09 -22.30
C VAL A 30 11.19 3.75 -23.60
N SER A 31 10.56 4.87 -23.96
CA SER A 31 10.88 5.56 -25.20
C SER A 31 10.57 7.04 -25.12
N LEU A 32 11.33 7.81 -25.91
CA LEU A 32 11.15 9.24 -26.09
C LEU A 32 11.00 9.52 -27.58
N SER A 33 9.96 10.26 -27.94
CA SER A 33 9.79 10.79 -29.29
C SER A 33 9.48 12.27 -29.22
N ARG A 34 10.04 13.05 -30.15
CA ARG A 34 9.81 14.49 -30.24
C ARG A 34 8.90 14.77 -31.43
N ALA A 35 7.85 15.54 -31.19
CA ALA A 35 6.95 16.01 -32.23
C ALA A 35 6.72 17.51 -32.01
N THR A 36 7.07 18.37 -32.98
CA THR A 36 6.70 19.80 -33.05
C THR A 36 6.55 20.52 -31.70
N GLY A 37 7.66 20.72 -30.99
CA GLY A 37 7.67 21.48 -29.72
C GLY A 37 7.21 20.73 -28.47
N VAL A 38 6.77 19.46 -28.61
CA VAL A 38 6.41 18.59 -27.49
C VAL A 38 7.19 17.26 -27.54
N HIS A 39 7.35 16.66 -26.36
CA HIS A 39 7.94 15.35 -26.17
C HIS A 39 6.85 14.37 -25.77
N ARG A 40 6.80 13.22 -26.45
CA ARG A 40 6.01 12.06 -26.06
C ARG A 40 6.94 11.07 -25.36
N VAL A 41 6.71 10.90 -24.06
CA VAL A 41 7.47 10.02 -23.18
C VAL A 41 6.62 8.79 -22.89
N THR A 42 7.06 7.62 -23.34
CA THR A 42 6.44 6.34 -22.98
C THR A 42 7.09 5.86 -21.69
N ILE A 43 6.29 5.66 -20.64
CA ILE A 43 6.75 5.25 -19.32
C ILE A 43 6.01 3.97 -18.94
N ASP A 44 6.76 2.97 -18.49
CA ASP A 44 6.20 1.76 -17.93
C ASP A 44 6.08 1.90 -16.42
N PHE A 45 4.83 1.94 -15.93
CA PHE A 45 4.54 2.03 -14.51
C PHE A 45 4.19 0.64 -13.97
N PRO A 46 4.73 0.22 -12.82
CA PRO A 46 4.39 -1.07 -12.22
C PRO A 46 2.89 -1.24 -11.93
N VAL A 47 2.17 -0.13 -11.66
CA VAL A 47 0.78 -0.18 -11.21
C VAL A 47 -0.24 0.06 -12.32
N VAL A 48 0.02 1.06 -13.18
CA VAL A 48 -0.95 1.48 -14.22
C VAL A 48 -0.56 1.00 -15.62
N GLY A 49 0.50 0.21 -15.70
CA GLY A 49 1.11 -0.28 -16.93
C GLY A 49 1.75 0.83 -17.76
N ARG A 50 1.99 0.52 -19.03
CA ARG A 50 2.58 1.45 -19.98
C ARG A 50 1.67 2.64 -20.29
N ARG A 51 2.17 3.86 -20.12
CA ARG A 51 1.48 5.11 -20.42
C ARG A 51 2.33 6.04 -21.28
N VAL A 52 1.68 6.82 -22.13
CA VAL A 52 2.33 7.87 -22.93
C VAL A 52 1.98 9.22 -22.31
N VAL A 53 3.00 10.00 -21.97
CA VAL A 53 2.90 11.31 -21.34
C VAL A 53 3.43 12.37 -22.30
N VAL A 54 2.68 13.46 -22.48
CA VAL A 54 3.07 14.57 -23.37
C VAL A 54 3.62 15.73 -22.54
N VAL A 55 4.87 16.12 -22.81
CA VAL A 55 5.61 17.15 -22.09
C VAL A 55 6.09 18.23 -23.07
N PRO A 56 5.70 19.51 -22.91
CA PRO A 56 4.68 20.08 -22.01
C PRO A 56 3.23 19.73 -22.42
N PRO A 57 2.21 19.88 -21.52
CA PRO A 57 2.26 20.54 -20.21
C PRO A 57 2.53 19.63 -19.00
N ALA A 58 2.61 18.31 -19.20
CA ALA A 58 2.95 17.42 -18.08
C ALA A 58 4.37 17.70 -17.58
N ARG A 59 4.59 17.55 -16.28
CA ARG A 59 5.90 17.71 -15.65
C ARG A 59 6.37 16.37 -15.10
N LEU A 60 7.60 16.02 -15.42
CA LEU A 60 8.27 14.85 -14.85
C LEU A 60 9.20 15.33 -13.74
N GLY A 61 9.23 14.61 -12.63
CA GLY A 61 10.17 14.85 -11.54
C GLY A 61 11.01 13.63 -11.25
N PRO A 62 12.09 13.80 -10.45
CA PRO A 62 12.87 12.67 -9.96
C PRO A 62 11.98 11.69 -9.19
N PRO A 63 12.33 10.39 -9.18
CA PRO A 63 11.63 9.42 -8.35
C PRO A 63 11.73 9.88 -6.90
N GLU A 64 10.64 9.72 -6.15
CA GLU A 64 10.67 10.00 -4.72
C GLU A 64 11.67 9.04 -4.06
N ALA A 65 12.49 9.55 -3.14
CA ALA A 65 13.43 8.71 -2.40
C ALA A 65 12.61 7.61 -1.71
N GLY A 66 12.80 6.37 -2.17
CA GLY A 66 12.11 5.21 -1.62
C GLY A 66 12.50 4.99 -0.16
N PRO A 67 11.72 4.21 0.60
CA PRO A 67 12.08 3.86 1.97
C PRO A 67 13.45 3.16 1.97
N VAL A 68 14.37 3.68 2.79
CA VAL A 68 15.67 3.05 2.99
C VAL A 68 15.47 1.79 3.83
N ARG A 69 15.79 0.62 3.25
CA ARG A 69 15.62 -0.68 3.90
C ARG A 69 16.63 -0.89 5.04
N GLN A 70 17.86 -0.38 4.87
CA GLN A 70 18.89 -0.41 5.91
C GLN A 70 18.66 0.72 6.92
N ALA A 71 18.08 0.35 8.05
CA ALA A 71 17.96 1.20 9.21
C ALA A 71 19.19 0.98 10.11
N GLY A 72 19.66 2.01 10.78
CA GLY A 72 20.72 1.84 11.78
C GLY A 72 20.23 0.93 12.92
N TRP A 73 21.14 0.35 13.70
CA TRP A 73 20.75 -0.54 14.82
C TRP A 73 19.71 0.09 15.78
N LEU A 74 19.72 1.42 15.91
CA LEU A 74 18.75 2.22 16.68
C LEU A 74 17.34 2.18 16.09
N ASP A 75 17.20 2.22 14.77
CA ASP A 75 15.91 2.19 14.09
C ASP A 75 15.26 0.80 14.18
N SER A 76 16.08 -0.26 14.24
CA SER A 76 15.64 -1.63 14.50
C SER A 76 15.05 -1.80 15.90
N LEU A 77 15.61 -1.12 16.91
CA LEU A 77 15.08 -1.15 18.28
C LEU A 77 13.78 -0.37 18.45
N ALA A 78 13.57 0.69 17.65
CA ALA A 78 12.33 1.46 17.66
C ALA A 78 11.17 0.78 16.90
N GLY A 79 11.39 -0.40 16.31
CA GLY A 79 10.42 -1.03 15.41
C GLY A 79 10.17 -0.22 14.13
N ALA A 80 11.11 0.65 13.77
CA ALA A 80 10.92 1.70 12.76
C ALA A 80 11.43 1.29 11.36
N THR A 81 11.80 0.04 11.15
CA THR A 81 12.27 -0.43 9.84
C THR A 81 11.10 -0.60 8.87
N ALA A 82 11.36 -0.38 7.58
CA ALA A 82 10.35 -0.58 6.55
C ALA A 82 9.89 -2.06 6.49
N ASP A 83 10.80 -3.00 6.77
CA ASP A 83 10.49 -4.45 6.85
C ASP A 83 9.50 -4.77 7.96
N GLN A 84 9.64 -4.12 9.12
CA GLN A 84 8.75 -4.34 10.26
C GLN A 84 7.38 -3.71 10.05
N ARG A 85 7.33 -2.50 9.47
CA ARG A 85 6.07 -1.86 9.09
C ARG A 85 5.23 -2.70 8.12
N LEU A 86 5.87 -3.44 7.21
CA LEU A 86 5.16 -4.37 6.32
C LEU A 86 4.51 -5.56 7.03
N ARG A 87 4.81 -5.81 8.31
CA ARG A 87 4.30 -6.97 9.04
C ARG A 87 3.31 -6.60 10.15
N GLN A 88 3.19 -5.31 10.45
CA GLN A 88 2.41 -4.79 11.57
C GLN A 88 1.19 -4.02 11.08
N LEU A 89 0.13 -3.99 11.89
CA LEU A 89 -0.95 -3.05 11.65
C LEU A 89 -0.46 -1.62 11.89
N PRO A 90 -0.96 -0.64 11.11
CA PRO A 90 -0.68 0.76 11.38
C PRO A 90 -1.14 1.19 12.77
N ALA A 91 -0.37 2.06 13.42
CA ALA A 91 -0.64 2.53 14.76
C ALA A 91 -2.00 3.24 14.89
N ASP A 92 -2.44 3.93 13.83
CA ASP A 92 -3.75 4.58 13.76
C ASP A 92 -4.92 3.60 13.66
N VAL A 93 -4.66 2.32 13.37
CA VAL A 93 -5.64 1.22 13.46
C VAL A 93 -5.58 0.57 14.83
N GLU A 94 -4.39 0.26 15.32
CA GLU A 94 -4.22 -0.42 16.62
C GLU A 94 -4.66 0.44 17.80
N GLN A 95 -4.38 1.74 17.75
CA GLN A 95 -4.52 2.68 18.86
C GLN A 95 -5.81 3.50 18.80
N VAL A 96 -6.80 3.09 18.01
CA VAL A 96 -8.11 3.75 17.99
C VAL A 96 -8.75 3.70 19.38
N LEU A 97 -8.85 4.87 20.01
CA LEU A 97 -9.56 5.06 21.26
C LEU A 97 -11.04 5.28 20.96
N GLY A 98 -11.81 4.19 20.92
CA GLY A 98 -13.23 4.22 20.60
C GLY A 98 -13.97 2.95 21.04
N THR A 99 -15.26 2.90 20.72
CA THR A 99 -16.07 1.70 20.92
C THR A 99 -15.51 0.52 20.12
N PRO A 100 -15.77 -0.75 20.51
CA PRO A 100 -15.34 -1.90 19.72
C PRO A 100 -15.82 -1.85 18.26
N ALA A 101 -17.03 -1.35 18.01
CA ALA A 101 -17.53 -1.16 16.64
C ALA A 101 -16.68 -0.16 15.83
N GLN A 102 -16.27 0.95 16.43
CA GLN A 102 -15.37 1.93 15.77
C GLN A 102 -13.98 1.34 15.50
N ARG A 103 -13.45 0.57 16.46
CA ARG A 103 -12.16 -0.11 16.32
C ARG A 103 -12.20 -1.18 15.23
N LEU A 104 -13.29 -1.95 15.15
CA LEU A 104 -13.50 -2.88 14.04
C LEU A 104 -13.61 -2.13 12.71
N ALA A 105 -14.31 -1.00 12.66
CA ALA A 105 -14.42 -0.20 11.45
C ALA A 105 -13.05 0.28 10.93
N ALA A 106 -12.11 0.62 11.82
CA ALA A 106 -10.76 1.03 11.46
C ALA A 106 -9.93 -0.09 10.81
N VAL A 107 -10.21 -1.36 11.13
CA VAL A 107 -9.49 -2.50 10.55
C VAL A 107 -10.03 -2.90 9.16
N LEU A 108 -11.28 -2.57 8.85
CA LEU A 108 -11.96 -3.04 7.63
C LEU A 108 -11.29 -2.66 6.31
N PRO A 109 -10.75 -1.44 6.11
CA PRO A 109 -10.06 -1.08 4.87
C PRO A 109 -8.93 -2.06 4.50
N TRP A 110 -8.30 -2.67 5.49
CA TRP A 110 -7.19 -3.62 5.32
C TRP A 110 -7.63 -5.01 4.84
N TYR A 111 -8.94 -5.30 4.84
CA TYR A 111 -9.51 -6.48 4.20
C TYR A 111 -9.73 -6.29 2.70
N GLY A 112 -9.56 -5.08 2.16
CA GLY A 112 -9.66 -4.81 0.72
C GLY A 112 -8.41 -5.19 -0.08
N PHE A 113 -7.30 -5.56 0.58
CA PHE A 113 -6.08 -6.05 -0.08
C PHE A 113 -6.08 -7.58 -0.20
N ASP A 114 -5.34 -8.10 -1.18
CA ASP A 114 -5.15 -9.52 -1.44
C ASP A 114 -3.69 -9.80 -1.84
N ALA A 115 -3.37 -11.09 -1.98
CA ALA A 115 -2.04 -11.56 -2.35
C ALA A 115 -1.82 -11.57 -3.89
N GLU A 116 -2.78 -11.06 -4.68
CA GLU A 116 -2.55 -10.90 -6.11
C GLU A 116 -1.52 -9.78 -6.35
N GLU A 117 -0.80 -9.84 -7.47
CA GLU A 117 0.34 -8.95 -7.72
C GLU A 117 0.00 -7.46 -7.58
N HIS A 118 -1.11 -7.02 -8.16
CA HIS A 118 -1.57 -5.63 -8.06
C HIS A 118 -2.02 -5.27 -6.64
N GLY A 119 -2.66 -6.21 -5.92
CA GLY A 119 -3.12 -6.02 -4.55
C GLY A 119 -1.96 -5.90 -3.56
N LEU A 120 -0.95 -6.75 -3.73
CA LEU A 120 0.28 -6.80 -2.94
C LEU A 120 1.08 -5.50 -3.05
N VAL A 121 1.27 -5.00 -4.27
CA VAL A 121 1.95 -3.73 -4.51
C VAL A 121 1.14 -2.58 -3.89
N ARG A 122 -0.18 -2.52 -4.12
CA ARG A 122 -1.04 -1.47 -3.55
C ARG A 122 -1.00 -1.47 -2.03
N TRP A 123 -1.00 -2.64 -1.40
CA TRP A 123 -0.87 -2.83 0.04
C TRP A 123 0.46 -2.30 0.57
N ALA A 124 1.58 -2.72 -0.02
CA ALA A 124 2.90 -2.28 0.42
C ALA A 124 3.05 -0.75 0.31
N ARG A 125 2.54 -0.14 -0.78
CA ARG A 125 2.51 1.33 -0.93
C ARG A 125 1.72 2.01 0.17
N ALA A 126 0.59 1.44 0.58
CA ALA A 126 -0.24 1.99 1.65
C ALA A 126 0.48 1.99 3.02
N LEU A 127 1.29 0.96 3.31
CA LEU A 127 2.01 0.84 4.59
C LEU A 127 3.30 1.65 4.65
N VAL A 128 4.18 1.50 3.66
CA VAL A 128 5.54 2.06 3.72
C VAL A 128 5.72 3.33 2.89
N ARG A 129 4.64 3.83 2.27
CA ARG A 129 4.64 5.01 1.38
C ARG A 129 5.70 4.94 0.28
N ALA A 130 6.08 3.73 -0.13
CA ALA A 130 6.97 3.52 -1.26
C ALA A 130 6.21 3.86 -2.56
N SER A 131 6.85 4.56 -3.48
CA SER A 131 6.29 4.75 -4.83
C SER A 131 6.37 3.45 -5.66
N ASP A 132 7.43 2.66 -5.47
CA ASP A 132 7.68 1.38 -6.15
C ASP A 132 8.26 0.35 -5.15
N PRO A 133 7.40 -0.44 -4.46
CA PRO A 133 7.84 -1.45 -3.50
C PRO A 133 8.77 -2.52 -4.10
N LEU A 134 8.59 -2.88 -5.37
CA LEU A 134 9.35 -3.95 -6.03
C LEU A 134 10.81 -3.56 -6.33
N SER A 135 11.14 -2.28 -6.18
CA SER A 135 12.53 -1.81 -6.22
C SER A 135 13.30 -2.05 -4.92
N VAL A 136 12.59 -2.36 -3.82
CA VAL A 136 13.16 -2.50 -2.47
C VAL A 136 13.00 -3.94 -1.95
N TRP A 137 11.88 -4.58 -2.29
CA TRP A 137 11.55 -5.95 -1.91
C TRP A 137 11.31 -6.82 -3.13
N SER A 138 11.71 -8.09 -3.04
CA SER A 138 11.26 -9.08 -4.01
C SER A 138 9.76 -9.38 -3.82
N ARG A 139 9.14 -9.98 -4.84
CA ARG A 139 7.75 -10.44 -4.74
C ARG A 139 7.56 -11.42 -3.58
N ASP A 140 8.43 -12.41 -3.47
CA ASP A 140 8.37 -13.43 -2.41
C ASP A 140 8.48 -12.81 -1.01
N GLU A 141 9.32 -11.78 -0.84
CA GLU A 141 9.45 -11.05 0.41
C GLU A 141 8.16 -10.31 0.78
N LEU A 142 7.52 -9.68 -0.21
CA LEU A 142 6.24 -9.00 -0.02
C LEU A 142 5.11 -9.99 0.26
N GLU A 143 5.08 -11.16 -0.39
CA GLU A 143 4.10 -12.23 -0.13
C GLU A 143 4.25 -12.78 1.30
N ALA A 144 5.48 -13.05 1.73
CA ALA A 144 5.76 -13.48 3.09
C ALA A 144 5.38 -12.42 4.13
N ALA A 145 5.67 -11.14 3.86
CA ALA A 145 5.29 -10.03 4.73
C ALA A 145 3.77 -9.83 4.79
N PHE A 146 3.08 -9.93 3.64
CA PHE A 146 1.62 -9.83 3.56
C PHE A 146 0.94 -10.95 4.34
N ALA A 147 1.46 -12.18 4.27
CA ALA A 147 0.95 -13.29 5.06
C ALA A 147 1.11 -13.05 6.57
N ALA A 148 2.24 -12.47 6.99
CA ALA A 148 2.46 -12.08 8.39
C ALA A 148 1.50 -10.98 8.83
N PHE A 149 1.35 -9.93 8.01
CA PHE A 149 0.40 -8.85 8.23
C PHE A 149 -1.04 -9.35 8.35
N CYS A 150 -1.47 -10.28 7.50
CA CYS A 150 -2.81 -10.87 7.59
C CYS A 150 -3.05 -11.58 8.93
N ARG A 151 -2.04 -12.29 9.46
CA ARG A 151 -2.15 -12.92 10.79
C ARG A 151 -2.31 -11.89 11.90
N GLU A 152 -1.52 -10.81 11.87
CA GLU A 152 -1.61 -9.72 12.84
C GLU A 152 -2.98 -9.02 12.77
N ARG A 153 -3.42 -8.68 11.55
CA ARG A 153 -4.74 -8.09 11.29
C ARG A 153 -5.87 -8.96 11.82
N ASP A 154 -5.83 -10.26 11.52
CA ASP A 154 -6.88 -11.21 11.92
C ASP A 154 -6.85 -11.46 13.45
N ALA A 155 -5.67 -11.43 14.09
CA ALA A 155 -5.55 -11.48 15.54
C ALA A 155 -6.15 -10.23 16.20
N HIS A 156 -5.83 -9.04 15.68
CA HIS A 156 -6.41 -7.79 16.16
C HIS A 156 -7.94 -7.77 16.00
N LEU A 157 -8.44 -8.12 14.82
CA LEU A 157 -9.89 -8.23 14.54
C LEU A 157 -10.58 -9.12 15.58
N ARG A 158 -10.04 -10.32 15.84
CA ARG A 158 -10.63 -11.26 16.81
C ARG A 158 -10.63 -10.70 18.23
N GLY A 159 -9.56 -10.04 18.64
CA GLY A 159 -9.47 -9.38 19.94
C GLY A 159 -10.57 -8.33 20.11
N VAL A 160 -10.75 -7.46 19.12
CA VAL A 160 -11.80 -6.42 19.16
C VAL A 160 -13.21 -7.02 19.02
N ALA A 161 -13.40 -8.05 18.19
CA ALA A 161 -14.68 -8.72 18.04
C ALA A 161 -15.13 -9.43 19.34
N ALA A 162 -14.18 -9.98 20.10
CA ALA A 162 -14.46 -10.54 21.42
C ALA A 162 -14.98 -9.46 22.39
N LEU A 163 -14.41 -8.25 22.36
CA LEU A 163 -14.89 -7.11 23.15
C LEU A 163 -16.29 -6.68 22.72
N LEU A 164 -16.57 -6.58 21.42
CA LEU A 164 -17.91 -6.26 20.93
C LEU A 164 -18.93 -7.32 21.38
N ARG A 165 -18.57 -8.61 21.24
CA ARG A 165 -19.42 -9.71 21.69
C ARG A 165 -19.67 -9.68 23.21
N GLN A 166 -18.71 -9.23 24.00
CA GLN A 166 -18.89 -9.06 25.45
C GLN A 166 -19.86 -7.92 25.77
N GLN A 167 -19.85 -6.83 24.99
CA GLN A 167 -20.69 -5.65 25.21
C GLN A 167 -22.12 -5.80 24.66
N GLU A 168 -22.27 -6.36 23.47
CA GLU A 168 -23.55 -6.41 22.72
C GLU A 168 -24.07 -7.84 22.51
N GLY A 169 -23.36 -8.85 23.03
CA GLY A 169 -23.70 -10.25 22.84
C GLY A 169 -23.35 -10.78 21.45
N ALA A 170 -23.63 -12.06 21.22
CA ALA A 170 -23.38 -12.72 19.94
C ALA A 170 -24.26 -12.16 18.80
N GLN A 171 -25.48 -11.71 19.12
CA GLN A 171 -26.39 -11.12 18.14
C GLN A 171 -25.91 -9.74 17.67
N GLY A 172 -25.36 -8.90 18.57
CA GLY A 172 -24.79 -7.60 18.19
C GLY A 172 -23.62 -7.75 17.20
N LEU A 173 -22.68 -8.66 17.49
CA LEU A 173 -21.59 -8.96 16.57
C LEU A 173 -22.09 -9.49 15.21
N ALA A 174 -23.09 -10.38 15.20
CA ALA A 174 -23.66 -10.91 13.97
C ALA A 174 -24.32 -9.80 13.13
N ALA A 175 -25.13 -8.93 13.77
CA ALA A 175 -25.77 -7.80 13.11
C ALA A 175 -24.73 -6.82 12.53
N TRP A 176 -23.63 -6.57 13.24
CA TRP A 176 -22.53 -5.75 12.74
C TRP A 176 -21.86 -6.38 11.50
N ILE A 177 -21.57 -7.68 11.53
CA ILE A 177 -21.01 -8.39 10.37
C ILE A 177 -21.96 -8.35 9.16
N ASP A 178 -23.27 -8.45 9.39
CA ASP A 178 -24.27 -8.47 8.33
C ASP A 178 -24.47 -7.12 7.62
N GLN A 179 -23.94 -6.03 8.18
CA GLN A 179 -23.90 -4.70 7.55
C GLN A 179 -22.72 -4.54 6.56
N LEU A 180 -21.72 -5.43 6.61
CA LEU A 180 -20.54 -5.34 5.77
C LEU A 180 -20.84 -5.72 4.30
N GLU A 181 -20.12 -5.09 3.36
CA GLU A 181 -20.15 -5.49 1.95
C GLU A 181 -19.71 -6.95 1.77
N GLN A 182 -20.30 -7.66 0.80
CA GLN A 182 -20.14 -9.10 0.64
C GLN A 182 -18.67 -9.61 0.62
N PRO A 183 -17.74 -9.04 -0.19
CA PRO A 183 -16.37 -9.55 -0.23
C PRO A 183 -15.63 -9.36 1.09
N ILE A 184 -15.90 -8.26 1.80
CA ILE A 184 -15.29 -7.97 3.11
C ILE A 184 -15.91 -8.87 4.18
N ARG A 185 -17.24 -9.05 4.15
CA ARG A 185 -18.00 -9.89 5.07
C ARG A 185 -17.48 -11.32 5.09
N GLU A 186 -17.25 -11.91 3.93
CA GLU A 186 -16.74 -13.27 3.80
C GLU A 186 -15.35 -13.41 4.42
N ARG A 187 -14.44 -12.47 4.11
CA ARG A 187 -13.07 -12.46 4.66
C ARG A 187 -13.05 -12.26 6.18
N VAL A 188 -13.91 -11.38 6.71
CA VAL A 188 -14.07 -11.16 8.15
C VAL A 188 -14.61 -12.41 8.84
N ARG A 189 -15.65 -13.05 8.28
CA ARG A 189 -16.21 -14.30 8.83
C ARG A 189 -15.17 -15.41 8.86
N GLU A 190 -14.37 -15.54 7.80
CA GLU A 190 -13.27 -16.50 7.74
C GLU A 190 -12.22 -16.21 8.81
N ALA A 191 -11.77 -14.96 8.94
CA ALA A 191 -10.81 -14.56 9.98
C ALA A 191 -11.30 -14.86 11.40
N LEU A 192 -12.58 -14.65 11.68
CA LEU A 192 -13.19 -14.94 12.99
C LEU A 192 -13.34 -16.44 13.29
N ARG A 193 -13.36 -17.31 12.28
CA ARG A 193 -13.44 -18.77 12.44
C ARG A 193 -12.08 -19.41 12.70
N ARG A 194 -10.99 -18.74 12.33
CA ARG A 194 -9.63 -19.29 12.48
C ARG A 194 -9.20 -19.33 13.95
N PRO A 195 -8.64 -20.46 14.42
CA PRO A 195 -8.07 -20.54 15.75
C PRO A 195 -6.89 -19.58 15.92
N LEU A 196 -6.63 -19.15 17.16
CA LEU A 196 -5.45 -18.35 17.55
C LEU A 196 -4.18 -19.20 17.46
#